data_AF-A0A1J3JT66-F1
#
_entry.id   AF-A0A1J3JT66-F1
#
_cell.length_a   1.000
_cell.length_b   1.000
_cell.length_c   1.000
_cell.angle_alpha   90.00
_cell.angle_beta   90.00
_cell.angle_gamma   90.00
#
_symmetry.space_group_name_H-M   'P 1'
#
loop_
_entity.id
_entity.type
_entity.pdbx_description
1 polymer ?
#
loop_
_entity_poly.entity_id
_entity_poly.type
_entity_poly.pdbx_seq_one_letter_code
_entity_poly.pdbx_strand_id
1 'polypeptide(L)'
;SICTFRIKEKSFYYVPEENISDAQHQICNPCYNRSRSKFSLSGISISKAKMLKKNNADNQNIEEWVCCGSCGKWQHQICGLYNVHKDIDKTADYICPYCLLEERKSINKTGIINDNTDLGAKDLPETILSSFIEKRLFRRLKEERLQTAKATGKSINDVSEAEDLTLRVVFSADKSSHVNKAFADLLHKENYPSEFPYRSKAILLFQKIEGVDICIFALFVQEFGSECSLPNQRSVYIVYLDSVKYFRPERVTSSGEALRTFVYHEILIGYLEYCKIRGFTTGYIWACPPP
;
A
#
# COMPACT_ATOMS: atom_id res chain seq x y z
N SER A 1 13.88 28.84 -10.27
CA SER A 1 13.79 27.38 -10.07
C SER A 1 13.03 27.09 -8.80
N ILE A 2 12.22 26.03 -8.77
CA ILE A 2 11.48 25.60 -7.59
C ILE A 2 12.42 24.80 -6.70
N CYS A 3 12.40 25.09 -5.39
CA CYS A 3 13.16 24.36 -4.39
C CYS A 3 12.51 23.00 -4.14
N THR A 4 13.26 21.92 -4.24
CA THR A 4 12.79 20.54 -3.99
C THR A 4 13.17 20.02 -2.60
N PHE A 5 13.83 20.85 -1.77
CA PHE A 5 14.23 20.46 -0.43
C PHE A 5 13.03 20.33 0.51
N ARG A 6 12.99 19.20 1.23
CA ARG A 6 12.01 18.96 2.30
C ARG A 6 12.22 19.95 3.44
N ILE A 7 11.12 20.56 3.91
CA ILE A 7 11.11 21.45 5.07
C ILE A 7 11.26 20.58 6.32
N LYS A 8 12.28 20.84 7.14
CA LYS A 8 12.55 20.07 8.36
C LYS A 8 11.45 20.31 9.39
N GLU A 9 11.24 19.33 10.27
CA GLU A 9 10.16 19.32 11.27
C GLU A 9 10.11 20.59 12.13
N LYS A 10 11.24 21.08 12.65
CA LYS A 10 11.25 22.28 13.52
C LYS A 10 11.52 23.59 12.78
N SER A 11 11.41 23.58 11.45
CA SER A 11 11.73 24.75 10.63
C SER A 11 10.51 25.58 10.30
N PHE A 12 10.71 26.89 10.27
CA PHE A 12 9.72 27.80 9.74
C PHE A 12 9.62 27.70 8.22
N TYR A 13 8.40 27.90 7.71
CA TYR A 13 8.07 27.98 6.31
C TYR A 13 7.01 29.04 6.07
N TYR A 14 6.77 29.35 4.81
CA TYR A 14 5.85 30.41 4.40
C TYR A 14 4.83 29.86 3.43
N VAL A 15 3.57 30.22 3.64
CA VAL A 15 2.46 29.91 2.74
C VAL A 15 1.77 31.21 2.30
N PRO A 16 1.25 31.29 1.08
CA PRO A 16 0.41 32.43 0.68
C PRO A 16 -0.83 32.57 1.57
N GLU A 17 -1.25 33.80 1.84
CA GLU A 17 -2.50 34.08 2.57
C GLU A 17 -3.75 33.65 1.81
N GLU A 18 -3.75 33.87 0.50
CA GLU A 18 -4.84 33.50 -0.40
C GLU A 18 -4.49 32.19 -1.11
N ASN A 19 -5.46 31.31 -1.32
CA ASN A 19 -5.26 30.11 -2.13
C ASN A 19 -5.04 30.52 -3.59
N ILE A 20 -3.83 30.27 -4.08
CA ILE A 20 -3.37 30.69 -5.40
C ILE A 20 -3.77 29.67 -6.49
N SER A 21 -3.95 28.42 -6.10
CA SER A 21 -4.39 27.31 -6.95
C SER A 21 -4.98 26.19 -6.07
N ASP A 22 -5.38 25.06 -6.68
CA ASP A 22 -5.75 23.83 -5.97
C ASP A 22 -4.58 23.24 -5.15
N ALA A 23 -3.34 23.69 -5.41
CA ALA A 23 -2.16 23.27 -4.67
C ALA A 23 -1.78 24.30 -3.59
N GLN A 24 -1.65 23.82 -2.34
CA GLN A 24 -1.13 24.62 -1.25
C GLN A 24 0.40 24.76 -1.37
N HIS A 25 0.86 25.94 -1.81
CA HIS A 25 2.28 26.18 -1.99
C HIS A 25 3.00 26.48 -0.66
N GLN A 26 4.14 25.82 -0.43
CA GLN A 26 4.97 25.98 0.76
C GLN A 26 6.37 26.41 0.36
N ILE A 27 6.89 27.46 1.00
CA ILE A 27 8.21 28.04 0.71
C ILE A 27 9.09 27.91 1.95
N CYS A 28 10.23 27.22 1.83
CA CYS A 28 11.17 27.09 2.94
C CYS A 28 11.79 28.45 3.32
N ASN A 29 12.15 28.61 4.59
CA ASN A 29 12.73 29.87 5.11
C ASN A 29 13.93 30.39 4.27
N PRO A 30 14.91 29.57 3.84
CA PRO A 30 16.01 30.04 3.00
C PRO A 30 15.57 30.57 1.62
N CYS A 31 14.52 30.01 1.02
CA CYS A 31 14.01 30.47 -0.27
C CYS A 31 13.19 31.75 -0.13
N TYR A 32 12.38 31.85 0.93
CA TYR A 32 11.65 33.08 1.26
C TYR A 32 12.61 34.24 1.53
N ASN A 33 13.70 34.01 2.26
CA ASN A 33 14.67 35.07 2.56
C ASN A 33 15.42 35.56 1.32
N ARG A 34 15.69 34.67 0.35
CA ARG A 34 16.35 35.00 -0.92
C ARG A 34 15.40 35.58 -1.98
N SER A 35 14.08 35.49 -1.79
CA SER A 35 13.11 36.02 -2.75
C SER A 35 13.01 37.54 -2.69
N ARG A 36 12.68 38.15 -3.83
CA ARG A 36 12.35 39.58 -3.94
C ARG A 36 11.03 39.88 -3.21
N SER A 37 10.73 41.17 -3.02
CA SER A 37 9.47 41.65 -2.42
C SER A 37 8.23 41.19 -3.19
N LYS A 38 8.35 41.04 -4.51
CA LYS A 38 7.41 40.34 -5.38
C LYS A 38 8.14 39.26 -6.16
N PHE A 39 7.59 38.06 -6.23
CA PHE A 39 8.15 36.93 -6.98
C PHE A 39 7.05 36.12 -7.65
N SER A 40 7.38 35.39 -8.71
CA SER A 40 6.43 34.51 -9.39
C SER A 40 6.55 33.09 -8.86
N LEU A 41 5.41 32.46 -8.58
CA LEU A 41 5.27 31.05 -8.22
C LEU A 41 4.22 30.43 -9.13
N SER A 42 4.60 29.42 -9.90
CA SER A 42 3.71 28.75 -10.86
C SER A 42 3.02 29.71 -11.84
N GLY A 43 3.71 30.78 -12.26
CA GLY A 43 3.16 31.80 -13.17
C GLY A 43 2.37 32.92 -12.48
N ILE A 44 2.11 32.83 -11.17
CA ILE A 44 1.33 33.81 -10.42
C ILE A 44 2.25 34.73 -9.61
N SER A 45 2.01 36.04 -9.66
CA SER A 45 2.82 37.03 -8.95
C SER A 45 2.37 37.17 -7.49
N ILE A 46 3.25 36.85 -6.55
CA ILE A 46 3.01 36.86 -5.11
C ILE A 46 3.81 37.99 -4.45
N SER A 47 3.16 38.70 -3.52
CA SER A 47 3.85 39.64 -2.63
C SER A 47 4.36 38.91 -1.39
N LYS A 48 5.64 39.12 -1.05
CA LYS A 48 6.29 38.57 0.13
C LYS A 48 5.60 38.98 1.45
N ALA A 49 4.93 40.14 1.45
CA ALA A 49 4.17 40.65 2.59
C ALA A 49 2.85 39.91 2.83
N LYS A 50 2.30 39.24 1.81
CA LYS A 50 1.06 38.44 1.88
C LYS A 50 1.34 36.96 2.14
N MET A 51 2.36 36.68 2.96
CA MET A 51 2.81 35.31 3.23
C MET A 51 2.77 35.06 4.74
N LEU A 52 2.06 34.01 5.14
CA LEU A 52 1.96 33.56 6.51
C LEU A 52 3.17 32.71 6.89
N LYS A 53 3.86 33.11 7.94
CA LYS A 53 4.94 32.30 8.55
C LYS A 53 4.31 31.22 9.42
N LYS A 54 4.65 29.96 9.15
CA LYS A 54 4.22 28.78 9.90
C LYS A 54 5.42 28.00 10.43
N ASN A 55 5.27 27.26 11.52
CA ASN A 55 6.27 26.30 11.99
C ASN A 55 5.81 24.89 11.60
N ASN A 56 6.71 24.09 11.04
CA ASN A 56 6.36 22.72 10.66
C ASN A 56 6.17 21.80 11.89
N ALA A 57 6.61 22.23 13.08
CA ALA A 57 6.36 21.50 14.32
C ALA A 57 4.88 21.53 14.72
N ASP A 58 4.15 22.56 14.28
CA ASP A 58 2.71 22.72 14.56
C ASP A 58 1.85 21.84 13.63
N ASN A 59 2.44 21.20 12.62
CA ASN A 59 1.76 20.26 11.72
C ASN A 59 1.73 18.82 12.28
N GLN A 60 2.09 18.60 13.55
CA GLN A 60 1.97 17.28 14.16
C GLN A 60 0.49 16.95 14.35
N ASN A 61 -0.01 15.99 13.56
CA ASN A 61 -1.34 15.43 13.77
C ASN A 61 -1.34 14.64 15.08
N ILE A 62 -2.18 15.06 16.02
CA ILE A 62 -2.43 14.32 17.25
C ILE A 62 -3.46 13.23 16.90
N GLU A 63 -3.22 12.01 17.38
CA GLU A 63 -4.18 10.92 17.20
C GLU A 63 -5.54 11.30 17.80
N GLU A 64 -6.61 11.11 17.03
CA GLU A 64 -7.97 11.40 17.45
C GLU A 64 -8.43 10.43 18.55
N TRP A 65 -9.37 10.89 19.36
CA TRP A 65 -9.95 10.11 20.45
C TRP A 65 -11.41 9.77 20.15
N VAL A 66 -11.84 8.58 20.57
CA VAL A 66 -13.22 8.13 20.48
C VAL A 66 -13.74 7.74 21.87
N CYS A 67 -14.96 8.16 22.19
CA CYS A 67 -15.61 7.84 23.46
C CYS A 67 -16.50 6.60 23.28
N CYS A 68 -16.39 5.64 24.21
CA CYS A 68 -17.26 4.47 24.22
C CYS A 68 -18.68 4.84 24.66
N GLY A 69 -19.70 4.55 23.84
CA GLY A 69 -21.11 4.81 24.16
C GLY A 69 -21.63 4.01 25.36
N SER A 70 -21.01 2.87 25.69
CA SER A 70 -21.41 2.02 26.82
C SER A 70 -20.80 2.46 28.16
N CYS A 71 -19.48 2.62 28.25
CA CYS A 71 -18.79 2.93 29.52
C CYS A 71 -18.30 4.38 29.66
N GLY A 72 -18.44 5.22 28.62
CA GLY A 72 -18.01 6.61 28.63
C GLY A 72 -16.49 6.84 28.68
N LYS A 73 -15.69 5.77 28.57
CA LYS A 73 -14.22 5.88 28.56
C LYS A 73 -13.71 6.26 27.17
N TRP A 74 -12.67 7.09 27.16
CA TRP A 74 -11.99 7.53 25.94
C TRP A 74 -10.86 6.57 25.56
N GLN A 75 -10.72 6.32 24.26
CA GLN A 75 -9.64 5.53 23.68
C GLN A 75 -9.07 6.27 22.47
N HIS A 76 -7.80 6.06 22.16
CA HIS A 76 -7.28 6.52 20.88
C HIS A 76 -7.99 5.76 19.75
N GLN A 77 -8.32 6.48 18.68
CA GLN A 77 -9.11 5.95 17.57
C GLN A 77 -8.44 4.75 16.90
N ILE A 78 -7.11 4.76 16.72
CA ILE A 78 -6.38 3.64 16.10
C ILE A 78 -6.34 2.45 17.07
N CYS A 79 -6.11 2.67 18.37
CA CYS A 79 -6.17 1.61 19.38
C CYS A 79 -7.54 0.93 19.46
N GLY A 80 -8.61 1.71 19.27
CA GLY A 80 -9.98 1.20 19.21
C GLY A 80 -10.38 0.57 17.88
N LEU A 81 -9.51 0.63 16.86
CA LEU A 81 -9.81 0.27 15.47
C LEU A 81 -11.10 0.92 14.94
N TYR A 82 -11.41 2.12 15.43
CA TYR A 82 -12.63 2.83 15.03
C TYR A 82 -12.40 3.52 13.68
N ASN A 83 -13.20 3.12 12.69
CA ASN A 83 -13.15 3.68 11.35
C ASN A 83 -14.28 4.69 11.16
N VAL A 84 -13.96 5.98 11.34
CA VAL A 84 -14.90 7.10 11.15
C VAL A 84 -15.55 7.10 9.76
N HIS A 85 -14.88 6.56 8.73
CA HIS A 85 -15.43 6.52 7.38
C HIS A 85 -16.45 5.39 7.15
N LYS A 86 -16.52 4.39 8.05
CA LYS A 86 -17.59 3.38 8.01
C LYS A 86 -18.90 3.92 8.58
N ASP A 87 -18.81 4.86 9.52
CA ASP A 87 -19.96 5.49 10.16
C ASP A 87 -20.37 6.74 9.35
N ILE A 88 -20.80 6.51 8.10
CA ILE A 88 -21.15 7.57 7.13
C ILE A 88 -22.23 8.50 7.70
N ASP A 89 -23.18 7.94 8.44
CA ASP A 89 -24.30 8.67 9.03
C ASP A 89 -23.98 9.22 10.44
N LYS A 90 -22.83 8.86 11.02
CA LYS A 90 -22.40 9.21 12.40
C LYS A 90 -23.41 8.82 13.49
N THR A 91 -24.22 7.80 13.21
CA THR A 91 -25.30 7.35 14.10
C THR A 91 -24.90 6.16 14.94
N ALA A 92 -23.80 5.47 14.60
CA ALA A 92 -23.38 4.28 15.33
C ALA A 92 -22.45 4.65 16.49
N ASP A 93 -22.88 4.35 17.72
CA ASP A 93 -22.01 4.50 18.88
C ASP A 93 -20.81 3.56 18.78
N TYR A 94 -19.61 4.10 18.95
CA TYR A 94 -18.42 3.28 19.17
C TYR A 94 -18.56 2.53 20.51
N ILE A 95 -18.46 1.20 20.48
CA ILE A 95 -18.41 0.37 21.68
C ILE A 95 -17.01 -0.22 21.80
N CYS A 96 -16.35 0.04 22.93
CA CYS A 96 -14.96 -0.39 23.10
C CYS A 96 -14.84 -1.92 23.25
N PRO A 97 -13.65 -2.50 22.94
CA PRO A 97 -13.44 -3.94 23.00
C PRO A 97 -13.79 -4.59 24.34
N TYR A 98 -13.55 -3.90 25.46
CA TYR A 98 -13.90 -4.42 26.79
C TYR A 98 -15.42 -4.55 26.99
N CYS A 99 -16.19 -3.54 26.59
CA CYS A 99 -17.65 -3.58 26.68
C CYS A 99 -18.23 -4.65 25.73
N LEU A 100 -17.71 -4.76 24.50
CA LEU A 100 -18.09 -5.84 23.56
C LEU A 100 -17.80 -7.24 24.13
N LEU A 101 -16.68 -7.41 24.83
CA LEU A 101 -16.33 -8.68 25.48
C LEU A 101 -17.28 -9.00 26.66
N GLU A 102 -17.68 -8.00 27.45
CA GLU A 102 -18.67 -8.17 28.53
C GLU A 102 -20.06 -8.50 27.99
N GLU A 103 -20.47 -7.84 26.91
CA GLU A 103 -21.71 -8.10 26.21
C GLU A 103 -21.75 -9.53 25.67
N ARG A 104 -20.68 -9.99 24.99
CA ARG A 104 -20.55 -11.37 24.50
C ARG A 104 -20.62 -12.41 25.61
N LYS A 105 -19.97 -12.15 26.76
CA LYS A 105 -20.07 -13.03 27.94
C LYS A 105 -21.49 -13.14 28.48
N SER A 106 -22.27 -12.07 28.36
CA SER A 106 -23.67 -12.02 28.80
C SER A 106 -24.61 -12.68 27.78
N ILE A 107 -24.35 -12.49 26.48
CA ILE A 107 -25.10 -13.06 25.35
C ILE A 107 -24.89 -14.57 25.18
N ASN A 108 -23.71 -15.10 25.54
CA ASN A 108 -23.48 -16.55 25.56
C ASN A 108 -24.43 -17.31 26.53
N LYS A 109 -25.23 -16.60 27.33
CA LYS A 109 -26.34 -17.16 28.12
C LYS A 109 -27.70 -17.16 27.40
N THR A 110 -27.87 -16.39 26.32
CA THR A 110 -29.15 -16.16 25.61
C THR A 110 -29.13 -16.54 24.12
N GLY A 111 -27.98 -16.95 23.56
CA GLY A 111 -27.93 -17.80 22.35
C GLY A 111 -28.00 -17.12 20.98
N ILE A 112 -27.82 -15.79 20.87
CA ILE A 112 -27.81 -15.10 19.57
C ILE A 112 -26.54 -14.24 19.45
N ILE A 113 -25.57 -14.69 18.65
CA ILE A 113 -24.37 -13.92 18.30
C ILE A 113 -24.65 -13.21 16.98
N ASN A 114 -24.99 -11.91 17.03
CA ASN A 114 -24.86 -11.06 15.85
C ASN A 114 -23.38 -10.71 15.70
N ASP A 115 -22.67 -11.53 14.93
CA ASP A 115 -21.31 -11.20 14.51
C ASP A 115 -21.40 -10.06 13.49
N ASN A 116 -21.34 -8.82 13.98
CA ASN A 116 -20.96 -7.65 13.19
C ASN A 116 -19.49 -7.81 12.77
N THR A 117 -19.21 -8.85 11.98
CA THR A 117 -17.89 -9.14 11.46
C THR A 117 -17.65 -8.16 10.33
N ASP A 118 -16.82 -7.18 10.63
CA ASP A 118 -16.26 -6.31 9.61
C ASP A 118 -15.68 -7.15 8.48
N LEU A 119 -16.02 -6.77 7.23
CA LEU A 119 -15.47 -7.39 6.02
C LEU A 119 -13.94 -7.36 6.09
N GLY A 120 -13.33 -8.53 6.03
CA GLY A 120 -11.90 -8.73 6.09
C GLY A 120 -11.27 -8.93 4.70
N ALA A 121 -9.97 -9.17 4.69
CA ALA A 121 -9.23 -9.41 3.45
C ALA A 121 -9.75 -10.63 2.68
N LYS A 122 -10.23 -11.66 3.39
CA LYS A 122 -10.79 -12.89 2.80
C LYS A 122 -12.07 -12.62 2.00
N ASP A 123 -12.84 -11.61 2.38
CA ASP A 123 -14.11 -11.23 1.76
C ASP A 123 -13.92 -10.41 0.47
N LEU A 124 -12.70 -9.94 0.19
CA LEU A 124 -12.37 -9.34 -1.09
C LEU A 124 -12.52 -10.37 -2.22
N PRO A 125 -13.04 -9.97 -3.40
CA PRO A 125 -13.22 -10.88 -4.52
C PRO A 125 -11.94 -11.59 -4.94
N GLU A 126 -12.01 -12.91 -5.07
CA GLU A 126 -10.92 -13.72 -5.63
C GLU A 126 -10.90 -13.59 -7.16
N THR A 127 -9.71 -13.54 -7.73
CA THR A 127 -9.46 -13.56 -9.17
C THR A 127 -8.66 -14.80 -9.56
N ILE A 128 -8.65 -15.16 -10.83
CA ILE A 128 -7.82 -16.28 -11.33
C ILE A 128 -6.34 -16.08 -10.98
N LEU A 129 -5.83 -14.85 -11.12
CA LEU A 129 -4.45 -14.51 -10.78
C LEU A 129 -4.18 -14.64 -9.28
N SER A 130 -5.05 -14.09 -8.43
CA SER A 130 -4.85 -14.21 -6.97
C SER A 130 -4.92 -15.66 -6.52
N SER A 131 -5.91 -16.41 -6.99
CA SER A 131 -6.07 -17.86 -6.73
C SER A 131 -4.82 -18.64 -7.10
N PHE A 132 -4.25 -18.34 -8.27
CA PHE A 132 -3.06 -19.01 -8.77
C PHE A 132 -1.86 -18.78 -7.84
N ILE A 133 -1.61 -17.53 -7.45
CA ILE A 133 -0.50 -17.19 -6.56
C ILE A 133 -0.73 -17.76 -5.15
N GLU A 134 -1.95 -17.67 -4.60
CA GLU A 134 -2.27 -18.23 -3.27
C GLU A 134 -2.02 -19.75 -3.21
N LYS A 135 -2.53 -20.49 -4.21
CA LYS A 135 -2.32 -21.94 -4.30
C LYS A 135 -0.84 -22.30 -4.36
N ARG A 136 -0.06 -21.55 -5.15
CA ARG A 136 1.39 -21.71 -5.20
C ARG A 136 2.00 -21.43 -3.83
N LEU A 137 1.71 -20.29 -3.24
CA LEU A 137 2.28 -19.84 -1.97
C LEU A 137 2.04 -20.85 -0.86
N PHE A 138 0.79 -21.31 -0.67
CA PHE A 138 0.47 -22.28 0.38
C PHE A 138 1.14 -23.62 0.17
N ARG A 139 1.26 -24.08 -1.08
CA ARG A 139 2.01 -25.30 -1.39
C ARG A 139 3.49 -25.14 -1.02
N ARG A 140 4.10 -24.01 -1.37
CA ARG A 140 5.52 -23.72 -1.11
C ARG A 140 5.82 -23.52 0.38
N LEU A 141 4.90 -22.91 1.14
CA LEU A 141 4.98 -22.81 2.60
C LEU A 141 4.95 -24.19 3.28
N LYS A 142 4.09 -25.10 2.82
CA LYS A 142 4.04 -26.49 3.34
C LYS A 142 5.35 -27.23 3.06
N GLU A 143 5.88 -27.11 1.85
CA GLU A 143 7.17 -27.70 1.46
C GLU A 143 8.33 -27.13 2.29
N GLU A 144 8.38 -25.80 2.46
CA GLU A 144 9.40 -25.12 3.27
C GLU A 144 9.32 -25.54 4.74
N ARG A 145 8.11 -25.60 5.34
CA ARG A 145 7.90 -26.05 6.72
C ARG A 145 8.43 -27.46 6.94
N LEU A 146 8.16 -28.38 6.00
CA LEU A 146 8.68 -29.75 6.03
C LEU A 146 10.21 -29.80 5.94
N GLN A 147 10.81 -28.99 5.08
CA GLN A 147 12.26 -28.91 4.94
C GLN A 147 12.91 -28.35 6.21
N THR A 148 12.31 -27.33 6.82
CA THR A 148 12.79 -26.74 8.07
C THR A 148 12.70 -27.73 9.24
N ALA A 149 11.62 -28.50 9.34
CA ALA A 149 11.49 -29.57 10.34
C ALA A 149 12.62 -30.61 10.19
N LYS A 150 12.88 -31.08 8.96
CA LYS A 150 13.97 -32.01 8.67
C LYS A 150 15.35 -31.44 8.98
N ALA A 151 15.62 -30.21 8.58
CA ALA A 151 16.91 -29.54 8.78
C ALA A 151 17.22 -29.28 10.26
N THR A 152 16.19 -29.05 11.08
CA THR A 152 16.34 -28.74 12.51
C THR A 152 16.17 -29.96 13.42
N GLY A 153 15.82 -31.14 12.85
CA GLY A 153 15.52 -32.34 13.63
C GLY A 153 14.27 -32.21 14.52
N LYS A 154 13.39 -31.25 14.24
CA LYS A 154 12.17 -30.99 15.02
C LYS A 154 10.96 -31.70 14.42
N SER A 155 9.93 -31.91 15.24
CA SER A 155 8.62 -32.29 14.72
C SER A 155 8.06 -31.15 13.85
N ILE A 156 7.28 -31.49 12.83
CA ILE A 156 6.61 -30.48 11.98
C ILE A 156 5.72 -29.54 12.81
N ASN A 157 5.11 -30.06 13.88
CA ASN A 157 4.25 -29.31 14.78
C ASN A 157 5.02 -28.24 15.57
N ASP A 158 6.33 -28.43 15.77
CA ASP A 158 7.19 -27.48 16.48
C ASP A 158 7.75 -26.38 15.56
N VAL A 159 7.50 -26.47 14.25
CA VAL A 159 7.86 -25.44 13.28
C VAL A 159 6.63 -24.56 13.05
N SER A 160 6.72 -23.31 13.52
CA SER A 160 5.65 -22.31 13.36
C SER A 160 5.28 -22.10 11.88
N GLU A 161 3.97 -22.12 11.60
CA GLU A 161 3.42 -21.89 10.26
C GLU A 161 3.03 -20.42 10.07
N ALA A 162 3.13 -19.93 8.84
CA ALA A 162 2.53 -18.65 8.47
C ALA A 162 1.04 -18.86 8.20
N GLU A 163 0.21 -18.47 9.16
CA GLU A 163 -1.23 -18.64 9.13
C GLU A 163 -1.94 -17.39 8.60
N ASP A 164 -3.20 -17.58 8.16
CA ASP A 164 -4.13 -16.53 7.75
C ASP A 164 -3.61 -15.52 6.72
N LEU A 165 -2.81 -16.00 5.77
CA LEU A 165 -2.43 -15.22 4.60
C LEU A 165 -3.59 -15.15 3.61
N THR A 166 -3.80 -13.97 3.01
CA THR A 166 -4.78 -13.75 1.94
C THR A 166 -4.17 -12.85 0.90
N LEU A 167 -4.14 -13.26 -0.37
CA LEU A 167 -3.65 -12.46 -1.49
C LEU A 167 -4.78 -12.10 -2.43
N ARG A 168 -4.86 -10.82 -2.82
CA ARG A 168 -5.97 -10.30 -3.64
C ARG A 168 -5.47 -9.34 -4.71
N VAL A 169 -6.08 -9.42 -5.89
CA VAL A 169 -5.96 -8.38 -6.92
C VAL A 169 -7.04 -7.35 -6.61
N VAL A 170 -6.66 -6.20 -6.06
CA VAL A 170 -7.60 -5.17 -5.62
C VAL A 170 -7.84 -4.08 -6.65
N PHE A 171 -7.01 -4.04 -7.70
CA PHE A 171 -7.15 -3.11 -8.81
C PHE A 171 -6.74 -3.80 -10.11
N SER A 172 -7.52 -3.59 -11.17
CA SER A 172 -7.21 -4.00 -12.53
C SER A 172 -7.91 -3.07 -13.52
N ALA A 173 -7.15 -2.25 -14.25
CA ALA A 173 -7.71 -1.32 -15.23
C ALA A 173 -6.81 -1.19 -16.46
N ASP A 174 -7.43 -0.96 -17.61
CA ASP A 174 -6.71 -0.62 -18.83
C ASP A 174 -6.22 0.82 -18.77
N LYS A 175 -4.97 1.03 -19.17
CA LYS A 175 -4.27 2.32 -19.21
C LYS A 175 -3.41 2.40 -20.47
N SER A 176 -2.93 3.60 -20.76
CA SER A 176 -2.03 3.85 -21.89
C SER A 176 -0.79 4.60 -21.42
N SER A 177 0.38 4.22 -21.94
CA SER A 177 1.64 4.94 -21.72
C SER A 177 1.95 5.77 -22.95
N HIS A 178 1.92 7.09 -22.82
CA HIS A 178 2.19 8.00 -23.92
C HIS A 178 3.68 8.28 -24.05
N VAL A 179 4.16 8.27 -25.29
CA VAL A 179 5.54 8.62 -25.60
C VAL A 179 5.75 10.11 -25.35
N ASN A 180 6.82 10.43 -24.62
CA ASN A 180 7.20 11.81 -24.38
C ASN A 180 7.40 12.54 -25.72
N LYS A 181 6.87 13.76 -25.84
CA LYS A 181 6.93 14.56 -27.08
C LYS A 181 8.34 14.65 -27.67
N ALA A 182 9.38 14.85 -26.85
CA ALA A 182 10.76 14.93 -27.33
C ALA A 182 11.23 13.62 -27.98
N PHE A 183 10.79 12.47 -27.46
CA PHE A 183 11.06 11.16 -28.06
C PHE A 183 10.22 10.94 -29.31
N ALA A 184 8.95 11.33 -29.30
CA ALA A 184 8.07 11.21 -30.46
C ALA A 184 8.60 12.03 -31.65
N ASP A 185 9.04 13.27 -31.41
CA ASP A 185 9.61 14.16 -32.44
C ASP A 185 10.90 13.56 -33.05
N LEU A 186 11.73 12.93 -32.21
CA LEU A 186 12.97 12.27 -32.62
C LEU A 186 12.69 11.04 -33.49
N LEU A 187 11.68 10.24 -33.13
CA LEU A 187 11.36 8.95 -33.78
C LEU A 187 10.25 9.06 -34.83
N HIS A 188 9.80 10.27 -35.20
CA HIS A 188 8.65 10.46 -36.09
C HIS A 188 8.83 9.79 -37.47
N LYS A 189 10.08 9.59 -37.92
CA LYS A 189 10.39 8.94 -39.21
C LYS A 189 10.36 7.41 -39.16
N GLU A 190 10.32 6.81 -37.97
CA GLU A 190 10.43 5.36 -37.77
C GLU A 190 9.08 4.66 -37.57
N ASN A 191 7.96 5.35 -37.81
CA ASN A 191 6.61 4.85 -37.49
C ASN A 191 6.48 4.36 -36.04
N TYR A 192 7.20 4.99 -35.12
CA TYR A 192 7.18 4.63 -33.71
C TYR A 192 5.80 4.93 -33.10
N PRO A 193 5.17 3.99 -32.36
CA PRO A 193 3.85 4.23 -31.75
C PRO A 193 3.84 5.44 -30.83
N SER A 194 2.77 6.23 -30.85
CA SER A 194 2.59 7.38 -29.95
C SER A 194 2.19 6.96 -28.53
N GLU A 195 1.64 5.75 -28.38
CA GLU A 195 1.22 5.21 -27.11
C GLU A 195 1.30 3.68 -27.06
N PHE A 196 1.34 3.15 -25.84
CA PHE A 196 1.38 1.71 -25.57
C PHE A 196 0.29 1.34 -24.56
N PRO A 197 -0.77 0.61 -24.98
CA PRO A 197 -1.81 0.17 -24.07
C PRO A 197 -1.29 -0.95 -23.15
N TYR A 198 -1.69 -0.91 -21.88
CA TYR A 198 -1.34 -1.92 -20.88
C TYR A 198 -2.45 -2.08 -19.85
N ARG A 199 -2.47 -3.24 -19.18
CA ARG A 199 -3.31 -3.46 -18.00
C ARG A 199 -2.52 -3.19 -16.73
N SER A 200 -2.97 -2.23 -15.94
CA SER A 200 -2.42 -1.89 -14.63
C SER A 200 -3.09 -2.74 -13.56
N LYS A 201 -2.30 -3.40 -12.69
CA LYS A 201 -2.86 -4.16 -11.55
C LYS A 201 -2.18 -3.79 -10.23
N ALA A 202 -2.95 -3.89 -9.14
CA ALA A 202 -2.44 -3.86 -7.76
C ALA A 202 -2.77 -5.18 -7.08
N ILE A 203 -1.74 -5.84 -6.56
CA ILE A 203 -1.80 -7.13 -5.89
C ILE A 203 -1.34 -6.92 -4.45
N LEU A 204 -2.18 -7.27 -3.48
CA LEU A 204 -1.91 -7.08 -2.06
C LEU A 204 -1.89 -8.44 -1.35
N LEU A 205 -0.98 -8.58 -0.39
CA LEU A 205 -0.95 -9.67 0.57
C LEU A 205 -1.35 -9.13 1.94
N PHE A 206 -2.29 -9.81 2.56
CA PHE A 206 -2.77 -9.57 3.90
C PHE A 206 -2.40 -10.75 4.79
N GLN A 207 -2.20 -10.47 6.08
CA GLN A 207 -2.14 -11.50 7.11
C GLN A 207 -3.06 -11.10 8.26
N LYS A 208 -3.91 -12.03 8.72
CA LYS A 208 -4.66 -11.81 9.95
C LYS A 208 -3.75 -12.05 11.15
N ILE A 209 -3.48 -11.00 11.92
CA ILE A 209 -2.65 -11.05 13.13
C ILE A 209 -3.52 -10.58 14.29
N GLU A 210 -3.64 -11.43 15.32
CA GLU A 210 -4.43 -11.14 16.52
C GLU A 210 -5.90 -10.76 16.19
N GLY A 211 -6.45 -11.39 15.16
CA GLY A 211 -7.83 -11.17 14.69
C GLY A 211 -8.01 -10.04 13.67
N VAL A 212 -6.97 -9.26 13.39
CA VAL A 212 -7.03 -8.07 12.52
C VAL A 212 -6.25 -8.30 11.24
N ASP A 213 -6.83 -7.95 10.09
CA ASP A 213 -6.13 -8.03 8.80
C ASP A 213 -5.09 -6.90 8.66
N ILE A 214 -3.84 -7.27 8.42
CA ILE A 214 -2.74 -6.35 8.16
C ILE A 214 -2.29 -6.52 6.71
N CYS A 215 -2.35 -5.45 5.91
CA CYS A 215 -1.74 -5.44 4.57
C CYS A 215 -0.21 -5.38 4.71
N ILE A 216 0.47 -6.47 4.35
CA ILE A 216 1.89 -6.68 4.64
C ILE A 216 2.80 -6.57 3.41
N PHE A 217 2.26 -6.68 2.21
CA PHE A 217 3.01 -6.55 0.96
C PHE A 217 2.11 -6.06 -0.18
N ALA A 218 2.67 -5.20 -1.03
CA ALA A 218 2.01 -4.66 -2.20
C ALA A 218 2.89 -4.81 -3.44
N LEU A 219 2.26 -5.16 -4.57
CA LEU A 219 2.91 -5.29 -5.87
C LEU A 219 2.05 -4.60 -6.94
N PHE A 220 2.67 -3.66 -7.65
CA PHE A 220 2.06 -2.91 -8.74
C PHE A 220 2.72 -3.26 -10.06
N VAL A 221 1.92 -3.62 -11.06
CA VAL A 221 2.43 -4.13 -12.34
C VAL A 221 1.72 -3.50 -13.54
N GLN A 222 2.44 -3.45 -14.65
CA GLN A 222 1.93 -3.12 -15.99
C GLN A 222 2.09 -4.34 -16.89
N GLU A 223 1.00 -4.75 -17.51
CA GLU A 223 0.97 -5.89 -18.44
C GLU A 223 0.67 -5.40 -19.86
N PHE A 224 1.67 -5.41 -20.74
CA PHE A 224 1.53 -5.06 -22.14
C PHE A 224 1.18 -6.31 -22.95
N GLY A 225 -0.08 -6.40 -23.37
CA GLY A 225 -0.65 -7.60 -24.02
C GLY A 225 -0.15 -7.87 -25.43
N SER A 226 -0.79 -8.83 -26.11
CA SER A 226 -0.55 -9.14 -27.53
C SER A 226 -0.95 -7.99 -28.45
N GLU A 227 -1.97 -7.24 -28.08
CA GLU A 227 -2.48 -6.09 -28.85
C GLU A 227 -1.60 -4.84 -28.70
N CYS A 228 -0.60 -4.87 -27.82
CA CYS A 228 0.35 -3.78 -27.68
C CYS A 228 1.40 -3.83 -28.81
N SER A 229 1.75 -2.68 -29.37
CA SER A 229 2.79 -2.57 -30.39
C SER A 229 4.18 -2.87 -29.84
N LEU A 230 5.10 -3.25 -30.74
CA LEU A 230 6.54 -3.26 -30.42
C LEU A 230 7.00 -1.84 -30.03
N PRO A 231 7.92 -1.72 -29.04
CA PRO A 231 8.72 -2.79 -28.43
C PRO A 231 8.10 -3.44 -27.18
N ASN A 232 6.93 -2.99 -26.71
CA ASN A 232 6.36 -3.43 -25.43
C ASN A 232 5.51 -4.70 -25.52
N GLN A 233 5.20 -5.18 -26.72
CA GLN A 233 4.36 -6.36 -26.93
C GLN A 233 4.77 -7.55 -26.05
N ARG A 234 3.79 -8.18 -25.38
CA ARG A 234 3.98 -9.37 -24.51
C ARG A 234 5.00 -9.19 -23.39
N SER A 235 5.11 -7.98 -22.85
CA SER A 235 5.99 -7.70 -21.70
C SER A 235 5.23 -7.36 -20.43
N VAL A 236 5.85 -7.63 -19.28
CA VAL A 236 5.38 -7.15 -17.97
C VAL A 236 6.44 -6.27 -17.33
N TYR A 237 6.01 -5.23 -16.63
CA TYR A 237 6.88 -4.34 -15.86
C TYR A 237 6.38 -4.24 -14.42
N ILE A 238 7.27 -4.52 -13.47
CA ILE A 238 7.00 -4.26 -12.05
C ILE A 238 7.27 -2.78 -11.78
N VAL A 239 6.20 -2.04 -11.52
CA VAL A 239 6.26 -0.58 -11.30
C VAL A 239 6.83 -0.27 -9.93
N TYR A 240 6.31 -0.97 -8.92
CA TYR A 240 6.64 -0.75 -7.53
C TYR A 240 6.27 -2.00 -6.74
N LEU A 241 7.06 -2.31 -5.73
CA LEU A 241 6.72 -3.27 -4.70
C LEU A 241 7.15 -2.70 -3.35
N ASP A 242 6.39 -3.02 -2.31
CA ASP A 242 6.66 -2.53 -0.96
C ASP A 242 6.16 -3.52 0.08
N SER A 243 6.67 -3.39 1.30
CA SER A 243 6.28 -4.25 2.40
C SER A 243 6.42 -3.55 3.75
N VAL A 244 5.61 -3.99 4.72
CA VAL A 244 5.77 -3.61 6.12
C VAL A 244 6.24 -4.81 6.94
N LYS A 245 7.09 -4.57 7.93
CA LYS A 245 7.74 -5.61 8.75
C LYS A 245 6.81 -6.11 9.87
N TYR A 246 5.62 -6.62 9.51
CA TYR A 246 4.68 -7.24 10.47
C TYR A 246 4.40 -8.72 10.22
N PHE A 247 4.93 -9.30 9.15
CA PHE A 247 4.74 -10.72 8.83
C PHE A 247 5.11 -11.63 10.01
N ARG A 248 4.20 -12.54 10.36
CA ARG A 248 4.41 -13.59 11.37
C ARG A 248 4.30 -14.98 10.74
N PRO A 249 5.02 -15.98 11.26
CA PRO A 249 5.99 -15.91 12.36
C PRO A 249 7.33 -15.32 11.88
N GLU A 250 8.04 -14.64 12.79
CA GLU A 250 9.43 -14.29 12.57
C GLU A 250 10.29 -15.55 12.78
N ARG A 251 10.63 -16.23 11.69
CA ARG A 251 11.60 -17.31 11.68
C ARG A 251 12.40 -17.35 10.38
N VAL A 252 13.43 -18.17 10.40
CA VAL A 252 14.30 -18.45 9.25
C VAL A 252 13.82 -19.74 8.56
N THR A 253 13.97 -19.81 7.24
CA THR A 253 13.71 -21.02 6.44
C THR A 253 14.88 -22.00 6.52
N SER A 254 14.70 -23.20 5.98
CA SER A 254 15.76 -24.19 5.83
C SER A 254 17.00 -23.68 5.05
N SER A 255 16.81 -22.67 4.20
CA SER A 255 17.87 -22.07 3.37
C SER A 255 18.60 -20.89 4.03
N GLY A 256 18.17 -20.45 5.22
CA GLY A 256 18.81 -19.36 5.96
C GLY A 256 18.21 -17.97 5.72
N GLU A 257 17.26 -17.80 4.79
CA GLU A 257 16.53 -16.53 4.62
C GLU A 257 15.33 -16.42 5.58
N ALA A 258 14.90 -15.20 5.91
CA ALA A 258 13.68 -14.99 6.69
C ALA A 258 12.45 -15.52 5.93
N LEU A 259 11.51 -16.17 6.63
CA LEU A 259 10.28 -16.73 6.04
C LEU A 259 9.47 -15.68 5.28
N ARG A 260 9.44 -14.45 5.80
CA ARG A 260 8.83 -13.30 5.13
C ARG A 260 9.42 -13.06 3.73
N THR A 261 10.75 -13.11 3.62
CA THR A 261 11.47 -12.92 2.35
C THR A 261 11.09 -14.02 1.36
N PHE A 262 11.08 -15.28 1.83
CA PHE A 262 10.63 -16.43 1.05
C PHE A 262 9.20 -16.24 0.51
N VAL A 263 8.27 -15.75 1.34
CA VAL A 263 6.89 -15.46 0.92
C VAL A 263 6.85 -14.40 -0.18
N TYR A 264 7.58 -13.31 -0.05
CA TYR A 264 7.63 -12.25 -1.07
C TYR A 264 8.23 -12.77 -2.39
N HIS A 265 9.27 -13.59 -2.31
CA HIS A 265 9.83 -14.26 -3.48
C HIS A 265 8.81 -15.19 -4.15
N GLU A 266 8.08 -16.02 -3.40
CA GLU A 266 7.09 -16.94 -3.97
C GLU A 266 5.91 -16.21 -4.61
N ILE A 267 5.54 -15.01 -4.13
CA ILE A 267 4.55 -14.15 -4.78
C ILE A 267 5.08 -13.63 -6.13
N LEU A 268 6.31 -13.11 -6.16
CA LEU A 268 6.93 -12.62 -7.40
C LEU A 268 7.11 -13.74 -8.43
N ILE A 269 7.61 -14.90 -7.99
CA ILE A 269 7.77 -16.09 -8.84
C ILE A 269 6.40 -16.56 -9.34
N GLY A 270 5.39 -16.62 -8.48
CA GLY A 270 4.03 -16.99 -8.86
C GLY A 270 3.42 -16.04 -9.88
N TYR A 271 3.63 -14.74 -9.72
CA TYR A 271 3.21 -13.73 -10.70
C TYR A 271 3.89 -13.95 -12.05
N LEU A 272 5.22 -14.09 -12.08
CA LEU A 272 5.98 -14.28 -13.32
C LEU A 272 5.64 -15.61 -14.01
N GLU A 273 5.40 -16.68 -13.25
CA GLU A 273 4.93 -17.97 -13.76
C GLU A 273 3.55 -17.84 -14.40
N TYR A 274 2.62 -17.13 -13.75
CA TYR A 274 1.30 -16.85 -14.30
C TYR A 274 1.40 -16.07 -15.62
N CYS A 275 2.23 -15.03 -15.67
CA CYS A 275 2.47 -14.25 -16.88
C CYS A 275 3.05 -15.13 -18.01
N LYS A 276 4.00 -16.00 -17.69
CA LYS A 276 4.57 -16.95 -18.66
C LYS A 276 3.48 -17.87 -19.25
N ILE A 277 2.61 -18.44 -18.41
CA ILE A 277 1.48 -19.28 -18.86
C ILE A 277 0.52 -18.51 -19.77
N ARG A 278 0.31 -17.22 -19.50
CA ARG A 278 -0.51 -16.32 -20.32
C ARG A 278 0.16 -15.87 -21.62
N GLY A 279 1.40 -16.27 -21.88
CA GLY A 279 2.14 -15.97 -23.10
C GLY A 279 2.85 -14.62 -23.10
N PHE A 280 3.13 -14.05 -21.92
CA PHE A 280 4.12 -12.98 -21.80
C PHE A 280 5.52 -13.57 -21.94
N THR A 281 6.39 -12.90 -22.68
CA THR A 281 7.72 -13.40 -23.06
C THR A 281 8.84 -12.76 -22.25
N THR A 282 8.60 -11.57 -21.68
CA THR A 282 9.63 -10.76 -21.04
C THR A 282 9.09 -10.06 -19.79
N GLY A 283 9.86 -10.08 -18.71
CA GLY A 283 9.58 -9.35 -17.48
C GLY A 283 10.68 -8.36 -17.18
N TYR A 284 10.31 -7.14 -16.80
CA TYR A 284 11.22 -6.04 -16.49
C TYR A 284 11.06 -5.61 -15.03
N ILE A 285 12.19 -5.46 -14.34
CA ILE A 285 12.27 -5.01 -12.95
C ILE A 285 13.33 -3.93 -12.86
N TRP A 286 12.96 -2.76 -12.34
CA TRP A 286 13.92 -1.74 -11.98
C TRP A 286 14.18 -1.79 -10.48
N ALA A 287 15.39 -2.24 -10.10
CA ALA A 287 15.81 -2.31 -8.71
C ALA A 287 16.24 -0.91 -8.20
N CYS A 288 15.26 -0.06 -7.91
CA CYS A 288 15.46 1.28 -7.36
C CYS A 288 14.84 1.38 -5.95
N PRO A 289 15.63 1.54 -4.88
CA PRO A 289 15.08 1.79 -3.56
C PRO A 289 14.34 3.14 -3.53
N PRO A 290 13.35 3.31 -2.64
CA PRO A 290 12.70 4.61 -2.44
C PRO A 290 13.73 5.65 -1.92
N PRO A 291 13.58 6.93 -2.31
CA PRO A 291 14.50 8.01 -1.94
C PRO A 291 14.43 8.42 -0.46
#